data_AF-A0A096LUQ4-F1
#
_entry.id   AF-A0A096LUQ4-F1
#
_cell.length_a   1.000
_cell.length_b   1.000
_cell.length_c   1.000
_cell.angle_alpha   90.00
_cell.angle_beta   90.00
_cell.angle_gamma   90.00
#
_symmetry.space_group_name_H-M   'P 1'
#
loop_
_entity.id
_entity.type
_entity.pdbx_description
1 polymer ?
#
loop_
_entity_poly.entity_id
_entity_poly.type
_entity_poly.pdbx_seq_one_letter_code
_entity_poly.pdbx_strand_id
1 'polypeptide(L)'
;LEENIVTFVKNKLKKIHKVLSPDYPECSESQREDDEVLRGDDEEQRRSREAVMKITLNFLRRMKQEDLADRLQSKSLSPVCQHQLKSGLKKKFQSVFEGIAKAGSPTLLNQIYTELYITEGGTGEVNDEHEVRQIE
;
A
#
# COMPACT_ATOMS: atom_id res chain seq x y z
N LEU A 1 24.17 -21.02 2.26
CA LEU A 1 22.97 -20.75 1.42
C LEU A 1 21.72 -21.35 2.05
N GLU A 2 21.70 -22.66 2.28
CA GLU A 2 20.55 -23.38 2.87
C GLU A 2 20.08 -22.78 4.21
N GLU A 3 20.99 -22.54 5.15
CA GLU A 3 20.65 -21.95 6.46
C GLU A 3 19.96 -20.58 6.35
N ASN A 4 20.37 -19.77 5.37
CA ASN A 4 19.77 -18.47 5.11
C ASN A 4 18.34 -18.62 4.59
N ILE A 5 18.12 -19.56 3.65
CA ILE A 5 16.79 -19.87 3.11
C ILE A 5 15.87 -20.40 4.22
N VAL A 6 16.35 -21.36 5.02
CA VAL A 6 15.60 -21.94 6.14
C VAL A 6 15.22 -20.84 7.14
N THR A 7 16.16 -19.97 7.50
CA THR A 7 15.91 -18.86 8.42
C THR A 7 14.87 -17.89 7.87
N PHE A 8 14.98 -17.52 6.58
CA PHE A 8 14.01 -16.66 5.90
C PHE A 8 12.61 -17.27 5.91
N VAL A 9 12.47 -18.51 5.43
CA VAL A 9 11.18 -19.22 5.36
C VAL A 9 10.59 -19.37 6.77
N LYS A 10 11.39 -19.77 7.76
CA LYS A 10 10.97 -19.89 9.16
C LYS A 10 10.43 -18.57 9.71
N ASN A 11 11.10 -17.45 9.44
CA ASN A 11 10.61 -16.13 9.85
C ASN A 11 9.28 -15.77 9.17
N LYS A 12 9.16 -16.00 7.86
CA LYS A 12 7.92 -15.73 7.12
C LYS A 12 6.77 -16.62 7.59
N LEU A 13 7.01 -17.91 7.87
CA LEU A 13 6.01 -18.82 8.44
C LEU A 13 5.54 -18.37 9.82
N LYS A 14 6.44 -17.90 10.70
CA LYS A 14 6.05 -17.29 11.98
C LYS A 14 5.10 -16.11 11.79
N LYS A 15 5.35 -15.25 10.79
CA LYS A 15 4.45 -14.13 10.46
C LYS A 15 3.08 -14.62 9.97
N ILE A 16 3.03 -15.63 9.10
CA ILE A 16 1.78 -16.22 8.61
C ILE A 16 0.98 -16.82 9.77
N HIS A 17 1.62 -17.59 10.63
CA HIS A 17 0.98 -18.20 11.81
C HIS A 17 0.32 -17.15 12.70
N LYS A 18 0.99 -16.01 12.97
CA LYS A 18 0.40 -14.89 13.73
C LYS A 18 -0.86 -14.35 13.08
N VAL A 19 -0.86 -14.19 11.75
CA VAL A 19 -2.01 -13.66 11.00
C VAL A 19 -3.19 -14.64 10.97
N LEU A 20 -2.92 -15.94 11.08
CA LEU A 20 -3.92 -17.00 11.18
C LEU A 20 -4.45 -17.21 12.61
N SER A 21 -3.88 -16.55 13.62
CA SER A 21 -4.38 -16.64 15.00
C SER A 21 -5.81 -16.10 15.08
N PRO A 22 -6.75 -16.80 15.73
CA PRO A 22 -8.12 -16.33 15.89
C PRO A 22 -8.20 -15.05 16.74
N ASP A 23 -7.29 -14.86 17.69
CA ASP A 23 -7.23 -13.70 18.58
C ASP A 23 -6.49 -12.48 17.98
N TYR A 24 -6.16 -12.51 16.68
CA TYR A 24 -5.47 -11.38 16.05
C TYR A 24 -6.50 -10.29 15.70
N PRO A 25 -6.36 -9.06 16.21
CA PRO A 25 -7.28 -7.98 15.89
C PRO A 25 -7.36 -7.82 14.37
N GLU A 26 -8.56 -7.91 13.81
CA GLU A 26 -8.80 -7.78 12.37
C GLU A 26 -8.34 -6.41 11.81
N CYS A 27 -8.02 -5.46 12.68
CA CYS A 27 -7.57 -4.10 12.35
C CYS A 27 -6.15 -3.75 12.84
N SER A 28 -5.19 -4.68 12.91
CA SER A 28 -3.77 -4.34 13.04
C SER A 28 -3.07 -4.12 11.69
N GLU A 29 -3.80 -3.63 10.68
CA GLU A 29 -3.23 -3.28 9.37
C GLU A 29 -2.38 -2.00 9.44
N SER A 30 -2.65 -1.11 10.40
CA SER A 30 -1.89 0.14 10.58
C SER A 30 -0.48 -0.04 11.14
N GLN A 31 -0.18 -1.16 11.80
CA GLN A 31 1.11 -1.34 12.49
C GLN A 31 2.18 -2.04 11.63
N ARG A 32 1.88 -2.39 10.38
CA ARG A 32 2.90 -2.88 9.43
C ARG A 32 3.52 -1.78 8.58
N GLU A 33 2.85 -0.64 8.43
CA GLU A 33 3.36 0.43 7.58
C GLU A 33 4.48 1.21 8.28
N ASP A 34 4.41 1.43 9.60
CA ASP A 34 5.35 2.34 10.28
C ASP A 34 6.77 1.77 10.53
N ASP A 35 6.95 0.44 10.52
CA ASP A 35 8.25 -0.20 10.73
C ASP A 35 8.94 -0.63 9.41
N GLU A 36 8.25 -0.50 8.27
CA GLU A 36 8.80 -0.72 6.91
C GLU A 36 8.98 0.59 6.11
N VAL A 37 8.85 1.77 6.72
CA VAL A 37 9.08 3.08 6.06
C VAL A 37 10.56 3.30 5.70
N LEU A 38 11.50 2.47 6.18
CA LEU A 38 12.94 2.63 5.94
C LEU A 38 13.65 1.41 5.31
N ARG A 39 12.94 0.57 4.55
CA ARG A 39 13.61 -0.26 3.54
C ARG A 39 12.88 -0.13 2.22
N GLY A 40 13.58 0.39 1.22
CA GLY A 40 13.15 0.28 -0.17
C GLY A 40 12.74 -1.17 -0.42
N ASP A 41 11.45 -1.36 -0.64
CA ASP A 41 10.85 -2.68 -0.80
C ASP A 41 11.36 -3.26 -2.12
N ASP A 42 12.45 -4.03 -2.05
CA ASP A 42 13.06 -4.65 -3.22
C ASP A 42 12.04 -5.64 -3.80
N GLU A 43 11.64 -5.45 -5.05
CA GLU A 43 10.61 -6.25 -5.73
C GLU A 43 10.90 -7.76 -5.64
N GLU A 44 12.18 -8.12 -5.58
CA GLU A 44 12.64 -9.49 -5.40
C GLU A 44 12.24 -10.07 -4.04
N GLN A 45 12.46 -9.32 -2.95
CA GLN A 45 12.09 -9.75 -1.60
C GLN A 45 10.57 -9.94 -1.46
N ARG A 46 9.78 -9.15 -2.21
CA ARG A 46 8.33 -9.30 -2.30
C ARG A 46 7.93 -10.59 -3.01
N ARG A 47 8.52 -10.88 -4.18
CA ARG A 47 8.25 -12.12 -4.92
C ARG A 47 8.57 -13.36 -4.08
N SER A 48 9.67 -13.34 -3.32
CA SER A 48 10.01 -14.42 -2.39
C SER A 48 8.96 -14.58 -1.29
N ARG A 49 8.42 -13.48 -0.74
CA ARG A 49 7.34 -13.53 0.26
C ARG A 49 6.07 -14.17 -0.32
N GLU A 50 5.67 -13.76 -1.53
CA GLU A 50 4.50 -14.32 -2.20
C GLU A 50 4.66 -15.81 -2.50
N ALA A 51 5.85 -16.24 -2.93
CA ALA A 51 6.18 -17.64 -3.17
C ALA A 51 6.02 -18.48 -1.88
N VAL A 52 6.52 -18.01 -0.74
CA VAL A 52 6.36 -18.70 0.55
C VAL A 52 4.88 -18.82 0.93
N MET A 53 4.06 -17.80 0.68
CA MET A 53 2.61 -17.85 0.94
C MET A 53 1.91 -18.90 0.06
N LYS A 54 2.20 -18.93 -1.25
CA LYS A 54 1.65 -19.94 -2.18
C LYS A 54 2.05 -21.36 -1.79
N ILE A 55 3.30 -21.56 -1.40
CA ILE A 55 3.80 -22.84 -0.92
C ILE A 55 3.04 -23.25 0.36
N THR A 56 2.90 -22.34 1.32
CA THR A 56 2.18 -22.59 2.58
C THR A 56 0.72 -22.99 2.33
N LEU A 57 0.04 -22.27 1.44
CA LEU A 57 -1.35 -22.55 1.05
C LEU A 57 -1.48 -23.95 0.42
N ASN A 58 -0.55 -24.33 -0.46
CA ASN A 58 -0.53 -25.67 -1.05
C ASN A 58 -0.35 -26.77 0.02
N PHE A 59 0.50 -26.54 1.02
CA PHE A 59 0.67 -27.49 2.13
C PHE A 59 -0.60 -27.60 2.98
N LEU A 60 -1.25 -26.49 3.32
CA LEU A 60 -2.50 -26.51 4.09
C LEU A 60 -3.59 -27.33 3.39
N ARG A 61 -3.78 -27.14 2.08
CA ARG A 61 -4.71 -27.94 1.27
C ARG A 61 -4.34 -29.42 1.23
N ARG A 62 -3.06 -29.75 1.04
CA ARG A 62 -2.57 -31.14 1.09
C ARG A 62 -2.81 -31.80 2.45
N MET A 63 -2.74 -31.01 3.52
CA MET A 63 -3.03 -31.45 4.88
C MET A 63 -4.53 -31.48 5.21
N LYS A 64 -5.42 -31.14 4.27
CA LYS A 64 -6.88 -31.00 4.46
C LYS A 64 -7.26 -29.95 5.51
N GLN A 65 -6.43 -28.93 5.68
CA GLN A 65 -6.68 -27.79 6.57
C GLN A 65 -7.33 -26.65 5.77
N GLU A 66 -8.53 -26.89 5.25
CA GLU A 66 -9.20 -25.96 4.32
C GLU A 66 -9.54 -24.62 4.98
N ASP A 67 -10.05 -24.61 6.22
CA ASP A 67 -10.36 -23.38 6.94
C ASP A 67 -9.13 -22.46 7.10
N LEU A 68 -7.95 -23.04 7.37
CA LEU A 68 -6.70 -22.28 7.46
C LEU A 68 -6.24 -21.81 6.07
N ALA A 69 -6.43 -22.62 5.03
CA ALA A 69 -6.09 -22.25 3.66
C ALA A 69 -6.94 -21.07 3.18
N ASP A 70 -8.25 -21.08 3.44
CA ASP A 70 -9.18 -20.03 3.05
C ASP A 70 -8.95 -18.74 3.84
N ARG A 71 -8.68 -18.85 5.16
CA ARG A 71 -8.26 -17.71 5.99
C ARG A 71 -6.94 -17.11 5.54
N LEU A 72 -5.98 -17.94 5.11
CA LEU A 72 -4.72 -17.44 4.57
C LEU A 72 -4.93 -16.74 3.22
N GLN A 73 -5.76 -17.33 2.36
CA GLN A 73 -6.03 -16.81 1.03
C GLN A 73 -6.74 -15.45 1.11
N SER A 74 -7.81 -15.34 1.89
CA SER A 74 -8.55 -14.08 2.10
C SER A 74 -7.64 -12.96 2.61
N LYS A 75 -6.79 -13.24 3.62
CA LYS A 75 -5.85 -12.25 4.16
C LYS A 75 -4.67 -11.93 3.23
N SER A 76 -4.39 -12.78 2.24
CA SER A 76 -3.31 -12.56 1.26
C SER A 76 -3.72 -11.72 0.05
N LEU A 77 -5.01 -11.69 -0.30
CA LEU A 77 -5.51 -10.97 -1.47
C LEU A 77 -5.58 -9.45 -1.24
N SER A 78 -5.96 -9.03 -0.03
CA SER A 78 -6.08 -7.60 0.34
C SER A 78 -4.78 -6.78 0.11
N PRO A 79 -3.60 -7.21 0.61
CA PRO A 79 -2.37 -6.43 0.45
C PRO A 79 -1.88 -6.35 -1.00
N VAL A 80 -2.12 -7.38 -1.81
CA VAL A 80 -1.67 -7.43 -3.21
C VAL A 80 -2.45 -6.45 -4.07
N CYS A 81 -3.78 -6.42 -3.90
CA CYS A 81 -4.65 -5.46 -4.58
C CYS A 81 -4.32 -4.02 -4.17
N GLN A 82 -4.15 -3.77 -2.87
CA GLN A 82 -3.81 -2.43 -2.36
C GLN A 82 -2.47 -1.93 -2.91
N HIS A 83 -1.45 -2.78 -2.97
CA HIS A 83 -0.15 -2.40 -3.50
C HIS A 83 -0.21 -2.06 -5.00
N GLN A 84 -0.90 -2.88 -5.81
CA GLN A 84 -1.07 -2.60 -7.24
C GLN A 84 -1.79 -1.27 -7.46
N LEU A 85 -2.85 -1.01 -6.69
CA LEU A 85 -3.55 0.27 -6.69
C LEU A 85 -2.62 1.44 -6.31
N LYS A 86 -1.91 1.33 -5.19
CA LYS A 86 -1.00 2.39 -4.69
C LYS A 86 0.12 2.69 -5.70
N SER A 87 0.73 1.65 -6.28
CA SER A 87 1.77 1.79 -7.29
C SER A 87 1.24 2.41 -8.59
N GLY A 88 0.06 2.00 -9.05
CA GLY A 88 -0.62 2.58 -10.21
C GLY A 88 -0.98 4.05 -10.00
N LEU A 89 -1.52 4.41 -8.83
CA LEU A 89 -1.82 5.79 -8.46
C LEU A 89 -0.54 6.64 -8.42
N LYS A 90 0.51 6.15 -7.77
CA LYS A 90 1.81 6.85 -7.71
C LYS A 90 2.34 7.11 -9.12
N LYS A 91 2.36 6.10 -10.00
CA LYS A 91 2.83 6.25 -11.38
C LYS A 91 1.98 7.23 -12.19
N LYS A 92 0.66 7.20 -12.01
CA LYS A 92 -0.28 8.06 -12.75
C LYS A 92 -0.18 9.52 -12.31
N PHE A 93 0.04 9.77 -11.01
CA PHE A 93 -0.02 11.10 -10.40
C PHE A 93 1.35 11.60 -9.89
N GLN A 94 2.46 10.93 -10.25
CA GLN A 94 3.81 11.38 -9.85
C GLN A 94 4.19 12.74 -10.43
N SER A 95 3.59 13.12 -11.55
CA SER A 95 3.88 14.36 -12.26
C SER A 95 2.61 15.16 -12.51
N VAL A 96 2.76 16.47 -12.41
CA VAL A 96 1.71 17.47 -12.63
C VAL A 96 2.23 18.54 -13.58
N PHE A 97 1.30 19.22 -14.25
CA PHE A 97 1.62 20.32 -15.16
C PHE A 97 1.22 21.63 -14.51
N GLU A 98 2.13 22.60 -14.54
CA GLU A 98 1.83 23.98 -14.17
C GLU A 98 1.24 24.71 -15.38
N GLY A 99 0.08 25.36 -15.23
CA GLY A 99 -0.55 26.16 -16.29
C GLY A 99 -1.35 25.38 -17.34
N ILE A 100 -1.42 25.90 -18.57
CA ILE A 100 -2.23 25.34 -19.66
C ILE A 100 -1.65 23.99 -20.10
N ALA A 101 -2.50 22.96 -20.14
CA ALA A 101 -2.17 21.53 -20.23
C ALA A 101 -1.34 21.05 -21.47
N LYS A 102 -0.73 21.93 -22.27
CA LYS A 102 -0.13 21.56 -23.56
C LYS A 102 1.28 22.09 -23.90
N ALA A 103 2.00 22.78 -23.02
CA ALA A 103 3.37 23.20 -23.36
C ALA A 103 4.34 23.36 -22.15
N GLY A 104 4.29 22.47 -21.16
CA GLY A 104 5.18 22.52 -20.00
C GLY A 104 5.90 21.20 -19.75
N SER A 105 7.12 21.25 -19.21
CA SER A 105 7.81 20.06 -18.70
C SER A 105 7.07 19.53 -17.47
N PRO A 106 6.81 18.21 -17.37
CA PRO A 106 6.17 17.63 -16.19
C PRO A 106 7.02 17.86 -14.93
N THR A 107 6.44 18.47 -13.90
CA THR A 107 7.09 18.67 -12.59
C THR A 107 6.64 17.56 -11.65
N LEU A 108 7.53 17.05 -10.79
CA LEU A 108 7.12 16.03 -9.83
C LEU A 108 6.20 16.65 -8.77
N LEU A 109 5.13 15.93 -8.42
CA LEU A 109 4.15 16.41 -7.44
C LEU A 109 4.79 16.77 -6.09
N ASN A 110 5.81 16.03 -5.66
CA ASN A 110 6.53 16.30 -4.41
C ASN A 110 7.40 17.58 -4.45
N GLN A 111 7.65 18.16 -5.62
CA GLN A 111 8.43 19.40 -5.77
C GLN A 111 7.56 20.65 -5.68
N ILE A 112 6.23 20.50 -5.81
CA ILE A 112 5.26 21.61 -5.73
C ILE A 112 4.33 21.49 -4.52
N TYR A 113 4.48 20.44 -3.71
CA TYR A 113 3.63 20.20 -2.56
C TYR A 113 3.93 21.25 -1.49
N THR A 114 2.99 22.18 -1.32
CA THR A 114 2.91 23.04 -0.13
C THR A 114 1.96 22.38 0.85
N GLU A 115 2.29 22.40 2.14
CA GLU A 115 1.44 21.83 3.18
C GLU A 115 0.07 22.52 3.18
N LEU A 116 -0.97 21.78 2.79
CA LEU A 116 -2.35 22.23 2.82
C LEU A 116 -3.01 21.77 4.11
N TYR A 117 -3.42 22.72 4.94
CA TYR A 117 -4.27 22.45 6.10
C TYR A 117 -5.70 22.31 5.61
N ILE A 118 -6.25 21.09 5.67
CA ILE A 118 -7.68 20.88 5.46
C ILE A 118 -8.36 21.37 6.73
N THR A 119 -8.86 22.59 6.70
CA THR A 119 -9.77 23.09 7.73
C THR A 119 -11.14 22.48 7.50
N GLU A 120 -11.83 22.12 8.58
CA GLU A 120 -13.25 21.80 8.51
C GLU A 120 -13.97 23.03 7.94
N GLY A 121 -14.60 22.87 6.78
CA GLY A 121 -15.38 23.95 6.17
C GLY A 121 -16.57 24.26 7.07
N GLY A 122 -16.59 25.46 7.66
CA GLY A 122 -17.85 26.03 8.13
C GLY A 122 -18.85 26.05 6.98
N THR A 123 -20.15 25.87 7.26
CA THR A 123 -21.23 25.93 6.27
C THR A 123 -21.10 27.20 5.43
N GLY A 124 -20.45 27.08 4.27
CA GLY A 124 -20.14 28.21 3.41
C GLY A 124 -21.39 28.67 2.69
N GLU A 125 -21.94 29.81 3.11
CA GLU A 125 -22.82 30.57 2.25
C GLU A 125 -22.04 30.96 0.98
N VAL A 126 -22.73 30.92 -0.16
CA VAL A 126 -22.17 31.34 -1.45
C VAL A 126 -21.90 32.84 -1.34
N ASN A 127 -20.63 33.25 -1.39
CA ASN A 127 -20.31 34.65 -1.53
C ASN A 127 -20.66 35.08 -2.97
N ASP A 128 -21.71 35.91 -3.12
CA ASP A 128 -22.19 36.44 -4.42
C ASP A 128 -21.36 37.63 -4.93
N GLU A 129 -20.28 38.00 -4.23
CA GLU A 129 -19.39 39.07 -4.68
C GLU A 129 -18.55 38.64 -5.90
N HIS A 130 -18.65 39.43 -6.98
CA HIS A 130 -17.88 39.23 -8.20
C HIS A 130 -16.41 39.62 -7.98
N GLU A 131 -15.49 38.65 -7.98
CA GLU A 131 -14.06 38.94 -7.97
C GLU A 131 -13.62 39.54 -9.32
N VAL A 132 -13.30 40.84 -9.33
CA VAL A 132 -12.69 41.51 -10.49
C VAL A 132 -11.17 41.50 -10.33
N ARG A 133 -10.45 40.92 -11.28
CA ARG A 133 -8.98 41.07 -11.41
C ARG A 133 -8.67 41.97 -12.59
N GLN A 134 -7.91 43.04 -12.36
CA GLN A 134 -7.31 43.82 -13.45
C GLN A 134 -6.12 43.05 -14.03
N ILE A 135 -6.04 43.05 -15.36
CA ILE A 135 -4.91 42.53 -16.11
C ILE A 135 -4.30 43.74 -16.80
N GLU A 136 -3.00 43.96 -16.59
CA GLU A 136 -2.21 45.00 -17.25
C GLU A 136 -1.77 44.57 -18.66
#